data_AF-A0A072NXP2-F1
#
_entry.id   AF-A0A072NXP2-F1
#
_cell.length_a   1.000
_cell.length_b   1.000
_cell.length_c   1.000
_cell.angle_alpha   90.00
_cell.angle_beta   90.00
_cell.angle_gamma   90.00
#
_symmetry.space_group_name_H-M   'P 1'
#
loop_
_entity.id
_entity.type
_entity.pdbx_description
1 polymer ?
#
loop_
_entity_poly.entity_id
_entity_poly.type
_entity_poly.pdbx_seq_one_letter_code
_entity_poly.pdbx_strand_id
1 'polypeptide(L)'
;MPRVVISGAIASLFTGMFGATVGALIWDTATIPFVFAACSGFAMGDIGFYRDAVRKSLTALDRYPRLLQLHLDANFPHRGFHTWRSERFRSQVFAQSWVLRSMLVASWLTATPALD
;
A
#
# COMPACT_ATOMS: atom_id res chain seq x y z
N MET A 1 1.77 2.71 10.22
CA MET A 1 1.37 1.28 10.13
C MET A 1 0.20 0.89 11.03
N PRO A 2 0.25 1.02 12.38
CA PRO A 2 -0.81 0.49 13.24
C PRO A 2 -2.18 1.12 12.96
N ARG A 3 -2.23 2.43 12.71
CA ARG A 3 -3.46 3.14 12.34
C ARG A 3 -4.13 2.59 11.07
N VAL A 4 -3.36 2.12 10.09
CA VAL A 4 -3.87 1.56 8.84
C VAL A 4 -4.46 0.17 9.10
N VAL A 5 -3.74 -0.68 9.81
CA VAL A 5 -4.20 -2.02 10.19
C VAL A 5 -5.49 -1.94 10.99
N ILE A 6 -5.55 -1.03 11.96
CA ILE A 6 -6.75 -0.78 12.77
C ILE A 6 -7.90 -0.29 11.90
N SER A 7 -7.66 0.68 11.01
CA SER A 7 -8.71 1.19 10.11
C SER A 7 -9.24 0.11 9.16
N GLY A 8 -8.37 -0.74 8.63
CA GLY A 8 -8.74 -1.85 7.75
C GLY A 8 -9.55 -2.91 8.49
N ALA A 9 -9.16 -3.26 9.73
CA ALA A 9 -9.89 -4.21 10.57
C ALA A 9 -11.28 -3.67 10.99
N ILE A 10 -11.37 -2.38 11.30
CA ILE A 10 -12.67 -1.75 11.61
C ILE A 10 -13.57 -1.78 10.38
N ALA A 11 -13.04 -1.41 9.20
CA ALA A 11 -13.80 -1.48 7.95
C ALA A 11 -14.28 -2.92 7.65
N SER A 12 -13.40 -3.92 7.80
CA SER A 12 -13.76 -5.33 7.60
C SER A 12 -14.86 -5.77 8.56
N LEU A 13 -14.83 -5.34 9.82
CA LEU A 13 -15.85 -5.67 10.81
C LEU A 13 -17.22 -5.12 10.40
N PHE A 14 -17.30 -3.83 10.04
CA PHE A 14 -18.57 -3.22 9.64
C PHE A 14 -19.12 -3.80 8.34
N THR A 15 -18.26 -4.01 7.33
CA THR A 15 -18.69 -4.65 6.07
C THR A 15 -19.12 -6.10 6.32
N GLY A 16 -18.40 -6.83 7.18
CA GLY A 16 -18.74 -8.18 7.62
C GLY A 16 -20.12 -8.24 8.28
N MET A 17 -20.36 -7.39 9.29
CA MET A 17 -21.65 -7.35 9.99
C MET A 17 -22.81 -7.03 9.04
N PHE A 18 -22.58 -6.11 8.09
CA PHE A 18 -23.56 -5.81 7.05
C PHE A 18 -23.84 -7.04 6.17
N GLY A 19 -22.80 -7.74 5.72
CA GLY A 19 -22.91 -8.98 4.95
C GLY A 19 -23.64 -10.08 5.70
N ALA A 20 -23.35 -10.26 6.99
CA ALA A 20 -24.03 -11.22 7.86
C ALA A 20 -25.54 -10.96 7.94
N THR A 21 -25.91 -9.67 8.09
CA THR A 21 -27.30 -9.24 8.21
C THR A 21 -28.08 -9.53 6.92
N VAL A 22 -27.52 -9.16 5.77
CA VAL A 22 -28.12 -9.45 4.45
C VAL A 22 -28.19 -10.96 4.21
N GLY A 23 -27.12 -11.68 4.56
CA GLY A 23 -27.05 -13.14 4.43
C GLY A 23 -28.12 -13.88 5.21
N ALA A 24 -28.31 -13.50 6.46
CA ALA A 24 -29.34 -14.07 7.33
C ALA A 24 -30.75 -13.83 6.77
N LEU A 25 -31.03 -12.66 6.20
CA LEU A 25 -32.36 -12.33 5.66
C LEU A 25 -32.73 -13.10 4.38
N ILE A 26 -31.76 -13.50 3.56
CA ILE A 26 -32.02 -14.10 2.25
C ILE A 26 -31.86 -15.63 2.28
N TRP A 27 -30.87 -16.14 3.02
CA TRP A 27 -30.45 -17.54 2.96
C TRP A 27 -30.42 -18.24 4.33
N ASP A 28 -30.88 -17.59 5.41
CA ASP A 28 -30.77 -18.08 6.79
C ASP A 28 -29.33 -18.45 7.23
N THR A 29 -28.32 -17.95 6.50
CA THR A 29 -26.91 -18.17 6.80
C THR A 29 -26.17 -16.84 6.96
N ALA A 30 -25.58 -16.62 8.13
CA ALA A 30 -24.88 -15.38 8.45
C ALA A 30 -23.38 -15.48 8.21
N THR A 31 -22.78 -16.65 8.47
CA THR A 31 -21.32 -16.80 8.57
C THR A 31 -20.62 -16.70 7.22
N ILE A 32 -21.13 -17.36 6.18
CA ILE A 32 -20.49 -17.32 4.85
C ILE A 32 -20.55 -15.89 4.27
N PRO A 33 -21.71 -15.21 4.24
CA PRO A 33 -21.79 -13.82 3.80
C PRO A 33 -20.96 -12.85 4.64
N PHE A 34 -20.87 -13.06 5.96
CA PHE A 34 -19.98 -12.30 6.84
C PHE A 34 -18.53 -12.36 6.36
N VAL A 35 -18.00 -13.57 6.14
CA VAL A 35 -16.60 -13.77 5.77
C VAL A 35 -16.30 -13.09 4.43
N PHE A 36 -17.14 -13.30 3.42
CA PHE A 36 -16.95 -12.65 2.11
C PHE A 36 -16.98 -11.12 2.20
N ALA A 37 -17.94 -10.57 2.93
CA ALA A 37 -18.09 -9.13 3.07
C ALA A 37 -16.94 -8.53 3.91
N ALA A 38 -16.50 -9.20 4.97
CA ALA A 38 -15.37 -8.77 5.78
C ALA A 38 -14.07 -8.74 4.98
N CYS A 39 -13.76 -9.82 4.25
CA CYS A 39 -12.59 -9.86 3.37
C CYS A 39 -12.62 -8.76 2.31
N SER A 40 -13.80 -8.49 1.72
CA SER A 40 -13.98 -7.43 0.74
C SER A 40 -13.74 -6.04 1.34
N GLY A 41 -14.26 -5.79 2.54
CA GLY A 41 -14.03 -4.53 3.26
C GLY A 41 -12.55 -4.31 3.61
N PHE A 42 -11.87 -5.38 4.03
CA PHE A 42 -10.42 -5.33 4.29
C PHE A 42 -9.64 -5.03 3.01
N ALA A 43 -9.92 -5.73 1.91
CA ALA A 43 -9.25 -5.52 0.62
C ALA A 43 -9.44 -4.09 0.09
N MET A 44 -10.63 -3.50 0.25
CA MET A 44 -10.83 -2.08 -0.10
C MET A 44 -9.96 -1.15 0.75
N GLY A 45 -9.82 -1.44 2.05
CA GLY A 45 -8.93 -0.72 2.95
C GLY A 45 -7.47 -0.77 2.48
N ASP A 46 -6.99 -1.96 2.11
CA ASP A 46 -5.64 -2.18 1.60
C ASP A 46 -5.39 -1.42 0.28
N ILE A 47 -6.36 -1.42 -0.62
CA ILE A 47 -6.30 -0.64 -1.87
C ILE A 47 -6.17 0.85 -1.57
N GLY A 48 -6.97 1.37 -0.64
CA GLY A 48 -6.91 2.77 -0.21
C GLY A 48 -5.55 3.13 0.37
N PHE A 49 -5.03 2.28 1.26
CA PHE A 49 -3.70 2.44 1.84
C PHE A 49 -2.61 2.43 0.78
N TYR A 50 -2.62 1.47 -0.15
CA TYR A 50 -1.62 1.39 -1.20
C TYR A 50 -1.63 2.65 -2.09
N ARG A 51 -2.81 3.17 -2.45
CA ARG A 51 -2.91 4.41 -3.23
C ARG A 51 -2.30 5.61 -2.51
N ASP A 52 -2.52 5.73 -1.20
CA ASP A 52 -1.94 6.78 -0.37
C ASP A 52 -0.42 6.61 -0.22
N ALA A 53 0.06 5.39 0.04
CA ALA A 53 1.47 5.06 0.13
C ALA A 53 2.22 5.37 -1.17
N VAL A 54 1.62 5.05 -2.33
CA VAL A 54 2.14 5.43 -3.64
C VAL A 54 2.27 6.93 -3.79
N ARG A 55 1.23 7.69 -3.43
CA ARG A 55 1.26 9.14 -3.55
C ARG A 55 2.38 9.73 -2.69
N LYS A 56 2.46 9.29 -1.43
CA LYS A 56 3.48 9.76 -0.49
C LYS A 56 4.90 9.39 -0.92
N SER A 57 5.11 8.16 -1.41
CA SER A 57 6.43 7.71 -1.85
C SER A 57 6.91 8.44 -3.10
N LEU A 58 6.02 8.76 -4.05
CA LEU A 58 6.33 9.57 -5.22
C LEU A 58 6.71 11.02 -4.83
N THR A 59 5.95 11.62 -3.90
CA THR A 59 6.30 12.95 -3.38
C THR A 59 7.63 12.95 -2.63
N ALA A 60 7.89 11.92 -1.82
CA ALA A 60 9.17 11.76 -1.14
C ALA A 60 10.33 11.57 -2.12
N LEU A 61 10.12 10.87 -3.23
CA LEU A 61 11.12 10.69 -4.30
C LEU A 61 11.55 12.01 -4.92
N ASP A 62 10.59 12.90 -5.20
CA ASP A 62 10.89 14.20 -5.77
C ASP A 62 11.63 15.11 -4.77
N ARG A 63 11.37 14.94 -3.47
CA ARG A 63 11.98 15.76 -2.40
C ARG A 63 13.35 15.26 -1.95
N TYR A 64 13.53 13.95 -1.84
CA TYR A 64 14.74 13.29 -1.32
C TYR A 64 15.23 12.15 -2.24
N PRO A 65 15.60 12.44 -3.49
CA PRO A 65 15.88 11.42 -4.49
C PRO A 65 17.09 10.53 -4.14
N ARG A 66 18.15 11.11 -3.55
CA ARG A 66 19.35 10.36 -3.18
C ARG A 66 19.13 9.40 -2.01
N LEU A 67 18.33 9.81 -1.01
CA LEU A 67 17.99 8.96 0.12
C LEU A 67 17.20 7.75 -0.37
N LEU A 68 16.18 7.98 -1.20
CA LEU A 68 15.38 6.88 -1.75
C LEU A 68 16.15 6.00 -2.73
N GLN A 69 17.12 6.56 -3.48
CA GLN A 69 18.04 5.75 -4.29
C GLN A 69 18.85 4.78 -3.43
N LEU A 70 19.35 5.22 -2.27
CA LEU A 70 20.10 4.37 -1.36
C LEU A 70 19.24 3.22 -0.80
N HIS A 71 18.01 3.53 -0.38
CA HIS A 71 17.07 2.50 0.09
C HIS A 71 16.60 1.56 -1.03
N LEU A 72 16.42 2.06 -2.26
CA LEU A 72 16.09 1.25 -3.43
C LEU A 72 17.22 0.27 -3.78
N ASP A 73 18.47 0.72 -3.73
CA ASP A 73 19.63 -0.12 -4.00
C ASP A 73 19.81 -1.18 -2.90
N ALA A 74 19.66 -0.80 -1.63
CA ALA A 74 19.74 -1.73 -0.50
C ALA A 74 18.63 -2.79 -0.50
N ASN A 75 17.39 -2.41 -0.81
CA ASN A 75 16.25 -3.34 -0.83
C ASN A 75 16.22 -4.22 -2.09
N PHE A 76 16.74 -3.71 -3.22
CA PHE A 76 16.63 -4.37 -4.53
C PHE A 76 17.98 -4.40 -5.26
N PRO A 77 19.05 -5.01 -4.70
CA PRO A 77 20.41 -4.93 -5.24
C PRO A 77 20.52 -5.46 -6.68
N HIS A 78 19.74 -6.50 -7.02
CA HIS A 78 19.64 -7.07 -8.37
C HIS A 78 19.18 -6.11 -9.48
N ARG A 79 18.60 -4.95 -9.15
CA ARG A 79 18.13 -3.96 -10.13
C ARG A 79 19.20 -2.93 -10.50
N GLY A 80 20.27 -2.83 -9.71
CA GLY A 80 21.39 -1.92 -9.98
C GLY A 80 21.02 -0.44 -9.94
N PHE A 81 20.22 0.00 -8.97
CA PHE A 81 19.78 1.40 -8.86
C PHE A 81 20.94 2.37 -8.60
N HIS A 82 22.07 1.92 -8.05
CA HIS A 82 23.31 2.72 -7.97
C HIS A 82 23.87 3.13 -9.34
N THR A 83 23.62 2.36 -10.41
CA THR A 83 24.09 2.69 -11.77
C THR A 83 23.22 3.72 -12.48
N TRP A 84 22.03 3.99 -11.94
CA TRP A 84 21.08 4.91 -12.57
C TRP A 84 21.48 6.35 -12.32
N ARG A 85 21.34 7.18 -13.35
CA ARG A 85 21.58 8.62 -13.21
C ARG A 85 20.55 9.26 -12.30
N SER A 86 20.96 10.29 -11.57
CA SER A 86 20.12 11.01 -10.61
C SER A 86 18.86 11.61 -11.24
N GLU A 87 18.88 11.97 -12.52
CA GLU A 87 17.71 12.55 -13.20
C GLU A 87 16.57 11.53 -13.40
N ARG A 88 16.85 10.23 -13.30
CA ARG A 88 15.84 9.17 -13.38
C ARG A 88 15.05 8.97 -12.08
N PHE A 89 15.55 9.46 -10.95
CA PHE A 89 14.88 9.38 -9.65
C PHE A 89 13.85 10.51 -9.51
N ARG A 90 12.83 10.45 -10.38
CA ARG A 90 11.70 11.39 -10.43
C ARG A 90 10.40 10.61 -10.40
N SER A 91 9.36 11.21 -9.81
CA SER A 91 8.02 10.62 -9.75
C SER A 91 7.49 10.20 -11.13
N GLN A 92 7.79 10.99 -12.18
CA GLN A 92 7.38 10.71 -13.55
C GLN A 92 7.87 9.35 -14.06
N VAL A 93 9.09 8.94 -13.72
CA VAL A 93 9.67 7.66 -14.17
C VAL A 93 9.05 6.50 -13.40
N PHE A 94 8.91 6.64 -12.08
CA PHE A 94 8.40 5.58 -11.22
C PHE A 94 6.88 5.40 -11.34
N ALA A 95 6.14 6.43 -11.74
CA ALA A 95 4.70 6.36 -11.95
C ALA A 95 4.31 5.53 -13.20
N GLN A 96 5.21 5.39 -14.18
CA GLN A 96 4.94 4.67 -15.43
C GLN A 96 4.89 3.15 -15.28
N SER A 97 5.50 2.60 -14.22
CA SER A 97 5.58 1.15 -14.00
C SER A 97 5.07 0.77 -12.62
N TRP A 98 4.08 -0.12 -12.57
CA TRP A 98 3.57 -0.63 -11.31
C TRP A 98 4.64 -1.38 -10.49
N VAL A 99 5.64 -1.98 -11.16
CA VAL A 99 6.78 -2.65 -10.53
C VAL A 99 7.71 -1.64 -9.86
N LEU A 100 8.07 -0.57 -10.57
CA LEU A 100 8.90 0.49 -9.97
C LEU A 100 8.16 1.17 -8.81
N ARG A 101 6.86 1.37 -8.97
CA ARG A 101 5.99 1.95 -7.94
C ARG A 101 5.92 1.08 -6.69
N SER A 102 5.80 -0.24 -6.81
CA SER A 102 5.81 -1.14 -5.65
C SER A 102 7.17 -1.16 -4.95
N MET A 103 8.27 -1.21 -5.71
CA MET A 103 9.64 -1.11 -5.18
C MET A 103 9.87 0.21 -4.45
N LEU A 104 9.36 1.32 -4.99
CA LEU A 104 9.46 2.64 -4.38
C LEU A 104 8.67 2.71 -3.07
N VAL A 105 7.45 2.17 -3.02
CA VAL A 105 6.67 2.11 -1.77
C VAL A 105 7.43 1.32 -0.71
N ALA A 106 7.96 0.14 -1.03
CA ALA A 106 8.72 -0.66 -0.09
C ALA A 106 9.96 0.10 0.44
N SER A 107 10.68 0.78 -0.45
CA SER A 107 11.88 1.55 -0.08
C SER A 107 11.57 2.83 0.69
N TRP A 108 10.44 3.45 0.41
CA TRP A 108 9.94 4.58 1.20
C TRP A 108 9.55 4.16 2.60
N LEU A 109 8.93 2.99 2.76
CA LEU A 109 8.59 2.45 4.09
C LEU A 109 9.82 2.16 4.94
N THR A 110 10.92 1.67 4.35
CA THR A 110 12.19 1.50 5.10
C THR A 110 12.94 2.81 5.33
N ALA A 111 12.72 3.82 4.47
CA ALA A 111 13.30 5.17 4.62
C ALA A 111 12.52 6.07 5.58
N THR A 112 11.28 5.72 5.97
CA THR A 112 10.41 6.56 6.78
C THR A 112 11.07 7.05 8.08
N PRO A 113 11.81 6.23 8.85
CA PRO A 113 12.50 6.70 10.06
C PRO A 113 13.59 7.76 9.82
N ALA A 114 14.09 7.89 8.60
CA ALA A 114 15.09 8.89 8.21
C ALA A 114 14.45 10.12 7.51
N LEU A 115 13.15 10.06 7.22
CA LEU A 115 12.38 11.12 6.57
C LEU A 115 11.53 11.93 7.57
N ASP A 116 11.21 11.34 8.72
CA ASP A 116 10.51 11.95 9.86
C ASP A 116 11.49 12.65 10.82
#